data_AF-A0A4Y3FS43-F1
#
_entry.id   AF-A0A4Y3FS43-F1
#
_cell.length_a   1.000
_cell.length_b   1.000
_cell.length_c   1.000
_cell.angle_alpha   90.00
_cell.angle_beta   90.00
_cell.angle_gamma   90.00
#
_symmetry.space_group_name_H-M   'P 1'
#
loop_
_entity.id
_entity.type
_entity.pdbx_description
1 polymer ?
#
loop_
_entity_poly.entity_id
_entity_poly.type
_entity_poly.pdbx_seq_one_letter_code
_entity_poly.pdbx_strand_id
1 'polypeptide(L)'
;MTFETEDMSEKVCKRCETEGMKVVPLTLGVHVKEEYWDKIDEDFYFCPSQECDVVYFNNAKDVYLTKAEVKTRVGVKEDSEPKPLCYCNRVTDEMLRKAIIEDKCCSTIEDVQEVTNAGKGKWCLTTNPSGRCCEWYLKDIINSYLSQVEVEAPKNVKKEKAQERRLVLNVTGMTCQGCVGVVKGNLESVGADKVRVSLSEGKAEMLVPQSESVEKFVKAVRNAGYGAEVR
;
A
#
# COMPACT_ATOMS: atom_id res chain seq x y z
N MET A 1 -35.33 -22.14 -4.97
CA MET A 1 -34.36 -21.05 -4.77
C MET A 1 -34.35 -20.25 -6.05
N THR A 2 -35.16 -19.19 -6.10
CA THR A 2 -35.16 -18.22 -7.19
C THR A 2 -33.91 -17.37 -6.99
N PHE A 3 -32.94 -17.50 -7.90
CA PHE A 3 -31.87 -16.53 -8.00
C PHE A 3 -32.51 -15.28 -8.58
N GLU A 4 -32.75 -14.28 -7.72
CA GLU A 4 -33.12 -12.94 -8.17
C GLU A 4 -31.98 -12.43 -9.05
N THR A 5 -32.25 -12.30 -10.34
CA THR A 5 -31.38 -11.57 -11.25
C THR A 5 -31.52 -10.10 -10.89
N GLU A 6 -30.58 -9.56 -10.13
CA GLU A 6 -30.52 -8.11 -9.88
C GLU A 6 -30.57 -7.39 -11.23
N ASP A 7 -31.56 -6.51 -11.42
CA ASP A 7 -31.67 -5.72 -12.64
C ASP A 7 -30.48 -4.76 -12.69
N MET A 8 -29.64 -4.93 -13.71
CA MET A 8 -28.46 -4.11 -13.95
C MET A 8 -28.80 -2.61 -14.06
N SER A 9 -30.05 -2.26 -14.38
CA SER A 9 -30.52 -0.87 -14.43
C SER A 9 -30.59 -0.19 -13.05
N GLU A 10 -30.79 -0.95 -11.98
CA GLU A 10 -30.98 -0.40 -10.63
C GLU A 10 -29.69 0.16 -10.04
N LYS A 11 -28.56 -0.40 -10.43
CA LYS A 11 -27.24 0.02 -9.94
C LYS A 11 -26.57 1.09 -10.80
N VAL A 12 -27.18 1.58 -11.87
CA VAL A 12 -26.58 2.65 -12.70
C VAL A 12 -27.17 3.99 -12.32
N CYS A 13 -26.32 4.97 -11.98
CA CYS A 13 -26.78 6.31 -11.64
C CYS A 13 -27.43 6.97 -12.87
N LYS A 14 -28.73 7.25 -12.83
CA LYS A 14 -29.45 7.91 -13.95
C LYS A 14 -29.00 9.35 -14.22
N ARG A 15 -28.13 9.93 -13.39
CA ARG A 15 -27.58 11.29 -13.58
C ARG A 15 -26.28 11.33 -14.37
N CYS A 16 -25.45 10.31 -14.24
CA CYS A 16 -24.11 10.30 -14.86
C CYS A 16 -23.75 8.96 -15.52
N GLU A 17 -24.70 8.03 -15.59
CA GLU A 17 -24.58 6.71 -16.23
C GLU A 17 -23.48 5.82 -15.65
N THR A 18 -22.93 6.20 -14.50
CA THR A 18 -21.88 5.44 -13.82
C THR A 18 -22.50 4.35 -12.96
N GLU A 19 -21.94 3.14 -13.03
CA GLU A 19 -22.29 2.04 -12.13
C GLU A 19 -21.96 2.42 -10.68
N GLY A 20 -22.95 2.28 -9.81
CA GLY A 20 -22.88 2.57 -8.39
C GLY A 20 -22.55 1.33 -7.56
N MET A 21 -22.05 1.58 -6.36
CA MET A 21 -21.71 0.54 -5.39
C MET A 21 -22.80 0.41 -4.35
N LYS A 22 -23.41 -0.78 -4.20
CA LYS A 22 -24.41 -1.02 -3.15
C LYS A 22 -23.89 -0.58 -1.78
N VAL A 23 -24.72 0.16 -1.03
CA VAL A 23 -24.46 0.63 0.33
C VAL A 23 -25.58 0.21 1.28
N VAL A 24 -25.22 -0.04 2.53
CA VAL A 24 -26.18 -0.50 3.55
C VAL A 24 -26.78 0.69 4.32
N PRO A 25 -27.98 0.54 4.91
CA PRO A 25 -28.61 1.59 5.73
C PRO A 25 -27.72 2.14 6.84
N LEU A 26 -26.89 1.29 7.45
CA LEU A 26 -25.93 1.72 8.47
C LEU A 26 -24.95 2.79 7.95
N THR A 27 -24.40 2.62 6.75
CA THR A 27 -23.50 3.60 6.12
C THR A 27 -24.26 4.91 5.86
N LEU A 28 -25.46 4.81 5.30
CA LEU A 28 -26.29 5.98 5.00
C LEU A 28 -26.63 6.78 6.26
N GLY A 29 -27.04 6.12 7.35
CA GLY A 29 -27.36 6.79 8.61
C GLY A 29 -26.18 7.56 9.21
N VAL A 30 -24.94 7.09 8.99
CA VAL A 30 -23.75 7.82 9.47
C VAL A 30 -23.43 9.04 8.61
N HIS A 31 -23.69 9.00 7.30
CA HIS A 31 -23.20 10.02 6.36
C HIS A 31 -24.26 11.00 5.85
N VAL A 32 -25.54 10.61 5.84
CA VAL A 32 -26.66 11.45 5.43
C VAL A 32 -27.13 12.32 6.61
N LYS A 33 -27.56 13.55 6.32
CA LYS A 33 -28.19 14.42 7.33
C LYS A 33 -29.46 13.77 7.87
N GLU A 34 -29.68 13.94 9.16
CA GLU A 34 -30.75 13.28 9.92
C GLU A 34 -32.15 13.61 9.37
N GLU A 35 -32.33 14.80 8.80
CA GLU A 35 -33.59 15.25 8.19
C GLU A 35 -34.04 14.46 6.95
N TYR A 36 -33.16 13.62 6.38
CA TYR A 36 -33.46 12.74 5.24
C TYR A 36 -33.50 11.25 5.61
N TRP A 37 -33.43 10.91 6.90
CA TRP A 37 -33.44 9.51 7.34
C TRP A 37 -34.75 8.77 7.04
N ASP A 38 -35.85 9.48 6.88
CA ASP A 38 -37.14 8.95 6.43
C ASP A 38 -37.09 8.35 5.00
N LYS A 39 -36.09 8.76 4.21
CA LYS A 39 -35.85 8.26 2.84
C LYS A 39 -34.90 7.07 2.79
N ILE A 40 -34.26 6.69 3.91
CA ILE A 40 -33.24 5.65 3.96
C ILE A 40 -33.88 4.29 4.18
N ASP A 41 -33.57 3.35 3.29
CA ASP A 41 -33.94 1.94 3.40
C ASP A 41 -32.94 1.09 2.61
N GLU A 42 -33.35 -0.10 2.19
CA GLU A 42 -32.52 -1.00 1.38
C GLU A 42 -32.38 -0.45 -0.05
N ASP A 43 -31.45 -1.00 -0.86
CA ASP A 43 -31.33 -0.65 -2.29
C ASP A 43 -30.75 0.71 -2.67
N PHE A 44 -29.99 1.33 -1.77
CA PHE A 44 -29.15 2.47 -2.13
C PHE A 44 -27.80 2.05 -2.71
N TYR A 45 -27.30 2.91 -3.60
CA TYR A 45 -25.99 2.80 -4.25
C TYR A 45 -25.22 4.10 -4.07
N PHE A 46 -23.91 4.00 -3.83
CA PHE A 46 -22.98 5.11 -3.87
C PHE A 46 -22.52 5.35 -5.31
N CYS A 47 -22.62 6.59 -5.80
CA CYS A 47 -22.11 6.98 -7.12
C CYS A 47 -20.62 7.36 -7.01
N PRO A 48 -19.69 6.66 -7.70
CA PRO A 48 -18.26 6.96 -7.59
C PRO A 48 -17.75 8.08 -8.52
N SER A 49 -18.57 8.57 -9.45
CA SER A 49 -18.14 9.57 -10.44
C SER A 49 -17.82 10.92 -9.82
N GLN A 50 -16.63 11.47 -10.05
CA GLN A 50 -16.24 12.78 -9.52
C GLN A 50 -17.08 13.93 -10.08
N GLU A 51 -17.43 13.86 -11.36
CA GLU A 51 -18.20 14.89 -12.08
C GLU A 51 -19.70 14.89 -11.72
N CYS A 52 -20.15 13.98 -10.85
CA CYS A 52 -21.55 13.86 -10.46
C CYS A 52 -21.73 14.23 -8.99
N ASP A 53 -22.58 15.22 -8.73
CA ASP A 53 -22.94 15.71 -7.40
C ASP A 53 -23.74 14.70 -6.55
N VAL A 54 -24.39 13.72 -7.20
CA VAL A 54 -25.04 12.59 -6.54
C VAL A 54 -24.00 11.78 -5.75
N VAL A 55 -24.25 11.61 -4.47
CA VAL A 55 -23.48 10.72 -3.59
C VAL A 55 -24.18 9.38 -3.48
N TYR A 56 -25.47 9.38 -3.16
CA TYR A 56 -26.28 8.16 -3.03
C TYR A 56 -27.51 8.23 -3.92
N PHE A 57 -27.92 7.08 -4.46
CA PHE A 57 -29.16 6.98 -5.23
C PHE A 57 -29.88 5.66 -4.97
N ASN A 58 -31.20 5.70 -5.09
CA ASN A 58 -32.09 4.56 -5.15
C ASN A 58 -33.00 4.75 -6.37
N ASN A 59 -32.76 3.98 -7.43
CA ASN A 59 -33.48 4.11 -8.69
C ASN A 59 -34.94 3.63 -8.62
N ALA A 60 -35.25 2.68 -7.74
CA ALA A 60 -36.60 2.14 -7.56
C ALA A 60 -37.54 3.16 -6.91
N LYS A 61 -36.99 4.02 -6.04
CA LYS A 61 -37.74 5.06 -5.31
C LYS A 61 -37.55 6.46 -5.87
N ASP A 62 -36.77 6.59 -6.94
CA ASP A 62 -36.40 7.88 -7.55
C ASP A 62 -35.76 8.86 -6.54
N VAL A 63 -34.95 8.34 -5.62
CA VAL A 63 -34.27 9.14 -4.59
C VAL A 63 -32.82 9.36 -4.97
N TYR A 64 -32.38 10.61 -4.97
CA TYR A 64 -31.01 11.03 -5.23
C TYR A 64 -30.57 11.99 -4.12
N LEU A 65 -29.53 11.61 -3.38
CA LEU A 65 -28.92 12.41 -2.34
C LEU A 65 -27.58 12.94 -2.86
N THR A 66 -27.46 14.25 -2.96
CA THR A 66 -26.28 14.94 -3.44
C THR A 66 -25.35 15.28 -2.28
N LYS A 67 -24.23 15.95 -2.57
CA LYS A 67 -23.37 16.57 -1.56
C LYS A 67 -24.14 17.46 -0.56
N ALA A 68 -25.26 18.05 -0.96
CA ALA A 68 -26.05 18.92 -0.09
C ALA A 68 -26.79 18.14 1.02
N GLU A 69 -27.19 16.91 0.76
CA GLU A 69 -27.92 16.04 1.71
C GLU A 69 -26.98 15.19 2.60
N VAL A 70 -25.69 15.15 2.27
CA VAL A 70 -24.68 14.35 2.96
C VAL A 70 -23.85 15.24 3.88
N LYS A 71 -23.80 14.92 5.18
CA LYS A 71 -23.04 15.68 6.20
C LYS A 71 -21.54 15.36 6.19
N THR A 72 -21.15 14.22 5.61
CA THR A 72 -19.74 13.85 5.44
C THR A 72 -19.19 14.40 4.13
N ARG A 73 -18.05 15.10 4.18
CA ARG A 73 -17.34 15.54 2.98
C ARG A 73 -16.79 14.34 2.20
N VAL A 74 -17.25 14.14 0.97
CA VAL A 74 -16.96 12.93 0.18
C VAL A 74 -15.79 13.20 -0.77
N GLY A 75 -14.58 12.76 -0.42
CA GLY A 75 -13.34 13.14 -1.13
C GLY A 75 -13.34 12.91 -2.65
N VAL A 76 -13.94 11.84 -3.16
CA VAL A 76 -14.05 11.60 -4.61
C VAL A 76 -14.97 12.59 -5.33
N LYS A 77 -15.68 13.46 -4.60
CA LYS A 77 -16.61 14.48 -5.10
C LYS A 77 -16.07 15.90 -4.88
N GLU A 78 -14.83 16.04 -4.45
CA GLU A 78 -14.23 17.33 -4.10
C GLU A 78 -13.08 17.68 -5.04
N ASP A 79 -13.16 18.87 -5.63
CA ASP A 79 -12.07 19.46 -6.42
C ASP A 79 -11.13 20.34 -5.59
N SER A 80 -11.49 20.60 -4.33
CA SER A 80 -10.75 21.45 -3.40
C SER A 80 -10.48 20.77 -2.07
N GLU A 81 -9.35 21.10 -1.45
CA GLU A 81 -8.98 20.57 -0.15
C GLU A 81 -9.94 21.04 0.97
N PRO A 82 -10.16 20.22 2.00
CA PRO A 82 -9.60 18.88 2.20
C PRO A 82 -10.32 17.83 1.34
N LYS A 83 -9.59 16.89 0.73
CA LYS A 83 -10.14 15.73 0.01
C LYS A 83 -9.88 14.44 0.82
N PRO A 84 -10.85 13.96 1.64
CA PRO A 84 -10.63 12.77 2.47
C PRO A 84 -10.56 11.48 1.64
N LEU A 85 -9.49 10.70 1.83
CA LEU A 85 -9.25 9.44 1.11
C LEU A 85 -9.25 8.21 2.03
N CYS A 86 -8.74 8.28 3.25
CA CYS A 86 -8.88 7.18 4.21
C CYS A 86 -9.58 7.69 5.46
N TYR A 87 -10.90 7.51 5.53
CA TYR A 87 -11.72 8.04 6.62
C TYR A 87 -11.38 7.42 7.99
N CYS A 88 -11.04 6.13 8.03
CA CYS A 88 -10.61 5.46 9.26
C CYS A 88 -9.40 6.15 9.91
N ASN A 89 -8.40 6.51 9.08
CA ASN A 89 -7.12 7.03 9.54
C ASN A 89 -6.93 8.51 9.20
N ARG A 90 -8.01 9.19 8.78
CA ARG A 90 -8.07 10.63 8.45
C ARG A 90 -7.01 11.08 7.45
N VAL A 91 -6.72 10.25 6.45
CA VAL A 91 -5.75 10.58 5.39
C VAL A 91 -6.44 11.37 4.28
N THR A 92 -5.87 12.49 3.88
CA THR A 92 -6.33 13.32 2.75
C THR A 92 -5.44 13.17 1.52
N ASP A 93 -5.94 13.61 0.37
CA ASP A 93 -5.18 13.75 -0.89
C ASP A 93 -3.92 14.60 -0.67
N GLU A 94 -4.05 15.71 0.08
CA GLU A 94 -2.93 16.57 0.45
C GLU A 94 -1.80 15.82 1.17
N MET A 95 -2.14 14.94 2.11
CA MET A 95 -1.16 14.16 2.85
C MET A 95 -0.44 13.16 1.95
N LEU A 96 -1.14 12.53 1.00
CA LEU A 96 -0.52 11.62 0.03
C LEU A 96 0.40 12.38 -0.92
N ARG A 97 -0.08 13.49 -1.50
CA ARG A 97 0.72 14.33 -2.40
C ARG A 97 1.98 14.84 -1.69
N LYS A 98 1.85 15.35 -0.47
CA LYS A 98 3.00 15.82 0.30
C LYS A 98 4.01 14.70 0.52
N ALA A 99 3.57 13.54 1.01
CA ALA A 99 4.46 12.41 1.26
C ALA A 99 5.20 11.94 -0.01
N ILE A 100 4.48 11.83 -1.14
CA ILE A 100 5.01 11.24 -2.37
C ILE A 100 5.78 12.26 -3.21
N ILE A 101 5.23 13.46 -3.44
CA ILE A 101 5.76 14.46 -4.38
C ILE A 101 6.73 15.42 -3.70
N GLU A 102 6.35 15.96 -2.53
CA GLU A 102 7.12 17.01 -1.85
C GLU A 102 8.25 16.41 -1.01
N ASP A 103 7.91 15.48 -0.12
CA ASP A 103 8.85 14.82 0.79
C ASP A 103 9.63 13.68 0.11
N LYS A 104 9.09 13.15 -1.00
CA LYS A 104 9.67 12.03 -1.76
C LYS A 104 10.04 10.84 -0.87
N CYS A 105 9.22 10.56 0.15
CA CYS A 105 9.52 9.53 1.15
C CYS A 105 9.38 8.10 0.63
N CYS A 106 8.65 7.93 -0.45
CA CYS A 106 7.89 6.72 -0.69
C CYS A 106 7.97 6.35 -2.18
N SER A 107 8.29 5.10 -2.47
CA SER A 107 8.48 4.58 -3.83
C SER A 107 7.48 3.49 -4.22
N THR A 108 6.79 2.95 -3.22
CA THR A 108 5.79 1.88 -3.36
C THR A 108 4.51 2.27 -2.63
N ILE A 109 3.42 1.55 -2.92
CA ILE A 109 2.15 1.73 -2.22
C ILE A 109 2.34 1.40 -0.73
N GLU A 110 3.11 0.36 -0.43
CA GLU A 110 3.41 -0.09 0.92
C GLU A 110 4.13 1.00 1.73
N ASP A 111 5.13 1.68 1.15
CA ASP A 111 5.82 2.80 1.82
C ASP A 111 4.82 3.90 2.22
N VAL A 112 3.94 4.26 1.29
CA VAL A 112 2.91 5.29 1.52
C VAL A 112 1.95 4.86 2.62
N GLN A 113 1.52 3.60 2.62
CA GLN A 113 0.63 3.06 3.65
C GLN A 113 1.32 2.94 5.02
N GLU A 114 2.63 2.67 5.07
CA GLU A 114 3.40 2.66 6.32
C GLU A 114 3.47 4.05 6.95
N VAL A 115 3.74 5.09 6.16
CA VAL A 115 3.87 6.46 6.66
C VAL A 115 2.52 7.09 7.00
N THR A 116 1.51 6.88 6.16
CA THR A 116 0.21 7.57 6.29
C THR A 116 -0.84 6.77 7.05
N ASN A 117 -0.62 5.46 7.24
CA ASN A 117 -1.63 4.50 7.67
C ASN A 117 -2.83 4.38 6.74
N ALA A 118 -2.83 4.95 5.53
CA ALA A 118 -3.94 4.81 4.59
C ALA A 118 -4.23 3.32 4.30
N GLY A 119 -5.52 2.94 4.27
CA GLY A 119 -5.94 1.55 4.02
C GLY A 119 -5.80 0.58 5.20
N LYS A 120 -5.16 0.96 6.32
CA LYS A 120 -4.95 0.06 7.49
C LYS A 120 -6.13 0.01 8.48
N GLY A 121 -7.17 0.80 8.25
CA GLY A 121 -8.35 0.87 9.10
C GLY A 121 -9.28 -0.35 8.96
N LYS A 122 -10.22 -0.51 9.90
CA LYS A 122 -11.18 -1.63 9.92
C LYS A 122 -12.65 -1.20 10.01
N TRP A 123 -12.92 0.09 10.13
CA TRP A 123 -14.26 0.66 10.34
C TRP A 123 -14.82 1.31 9.07
N CYS A 124 -14.42 0.83 7.90
CA CYS A 124 -14.75 1.44 6.62
C CYS A 124 -16.27 1.47 6.36
N LEU A 125 -17.01 0.49 6.88
CA LEU A 125 -18.47 0.43 6.75
C LEU A 125 -19.19 1.65 7.34
N THR A 126 -18.65 2.23 8.40
CA THR A 126 -19.24 3.37 9.12
C THR A 126 -18.46 4.67 8.92
N THR A 127 -17.20 4.60 8.51
CA THR A 127 -16.37 5.81 8.35
C THR A 127 -16.28 6.28 6.91
N ASN A 128 -16.33 5.37 5.93
CA ASN A 128 -16.23 5.73 4.52
C ASN A 128 -17.65 5.85 3.91
N PRO A 129 -18.01 6.99 3.29
CA PRO A 129 -19.28 7.18 2.60
C PRO A 129 -19.63 6.09 1.60
N SER A 130 -18.64 5.44 0.98
CA SER A 130 -18.90 4.33 0.05
C SER A 130 -19.27 3.01 0.74
N GLY A 131 -19.21 2.93 2.08
CA GLY A 131 -19.40 1.72 2.87
C GLY A 131 -18.33 0.64 2.64
N ARG A 132 -17.22 0.98 1.96
CA ARG A 132 -16.17 0.04 1.52
C ARG A 132 -14.79 0.53 1.94
N CYS A 133 -13.80 -0.36 1.95
CA CYS A 133 -12.41 0.03 2.13
C CYS A 133 -12.00 1.03 1.02
N CYS A 134 -11.16 2.01 1.33
CA CYS A 134 -10.69 3.03 0.39
C CYS A 134 -9.79 2.48 -0.72
N GLU A 135 -9.39 1.21 -0.65
CA GLU A 135 -8.46 0.56 -1.57
C GLU A 135 -8.84 0.72 -3.05
N TRP A 136 -10.13 0.74 -3.39
CA TRP A 136 -10.63 0.80 -4.76
C TRP A 136 -10.25 2.10 -5.51
N TYR A 137 -10.08 3.23 -4.81
CA TYR A 137 -9.53 4.47 -5.41
C TYR A 137 -8.13 4.79 -4.93
N LEU A 138 -7.78 4.38 -3.70
CA LEU A 138 -6.55 4.79 -3.06
C LEU A 138 -5.32 4.36 -3.86
N LYS A 139 -5.34 3.14 -4.42
CA LYS A 139 -4.22 2.63 -5.23
C LYS A 139 -4.00 3.45 -6.49
N ASP A 140 -5.08 3.81 -7.18
CA ASP A 140 -4.99 4.58 -8.42
C ASP A 140 -4.47 5.99 -8.15
N ILE A 141 -4.91 6.63 -7.07
CA ILE A 141 -4.40 7.94 -6.64
C ILE A 141 -2.91 7.85 -6.28
N ILE A 142 -2.51 6.87 -5.46
CA ILE A 142 -1.10 6.69 -5.08
C ILE A 142 -0.24 6.45 -6.32
N ASN A 143 -0.67 5.57 -7.22
CA ASN A 143 0.05 5.29 -8.47
C ASN A 143 0.14 6.53 -9.38
N SER A 144 -0.92 7.34 -9.42
CA SER A 144 -0.91 8.59 -10.18
C SER A 144 0.18 9.55 -9.67
N TYR A 145 0.40 9.63 -8.36
CA TYR A 145 1.48 10.43 -7.80
C TYR A 145 2.85 9.78 -8.01
N LEU A 146 2.98 8.48 -7.73
CA LEU A 146 4.24 7.75 -7.91
C LEU A 146 4.76 7.82 -9.35
N SER A 147 3.87 7.81 -10.35
CA SER A 147 4.25 7.94 -11.77
C SER A 147 4.71 9.36 -12.17
N GLN A 148 4.30 10.39 -11.43
CA GLN A 148 4.79 11.77 -11.62
C GLN A 148 6.18 11.97 -11.01
N VAL A 149 6.53 11.14 -10.04
CA VAL A 149 7.89 11.02 -9.54
C VAL A 149 8.62 10.05 -10.46
N GLU A 150 8.98 10.47 -11.69
CA GLU A 150 10.04 9.79 -12.43
C GLU A 150 11.18 9.56 -11.45
N VAL A 151 11.54 8.30 -11.22
CA VAL A 151 12.60 7.96 -10.30
C VAL A 151 13.90 8.47 -10.91
N GLU A 152 14.25 9.74 -10.65
CA GLU A 152 15.63 10.04 -10.34
C GLU A 152 15.97 9.07 -9.21
N ALA A 153 16.69 8.00 -9.55
CA ALA A 153 17.25 7.05 -8.60
C ALA A 153 17.65 7.83 -7.34
N PRO A 154 17.14 7.43 -6.17
CA PRO A 154 16.92 8.31 -5.03
C PRO A 154 18.10 9.25 -4.81
N LYS A 155 17.92 10.55 -5.12
CA LYS A 155 18.88 11.57 -4.73
C LYS A 155 18.73 11.81 -3.23
N ASN A 156 19.56 11.08 -2.49
CA ASN A 156 20.23 11.59 -1.29
C ASN A 156 19.32 12.08 -0.16
N VAL A 157 18.44 11.20 0.34
CA VAL A 157 18.50 11.01 1.80
C VAL A 157 19.89 10.45 2.05
N LYS A 158 20.72 11.15 2.83
CA LYS A 158 21.95 10.57 3.36
C LYS A 158 21.57 9.37 4.25
N LYS A 159 21.24 8.22 3.66
CA LYS A 159 21.86 6.98 4.12
C LYS A 159 23.31 7.20 3.76
N GLU A 160 24.12 7.56 4.75
CA GLU A 160 25.55 7.29 4.65
C GLU A 160 25.66 5.89 4.07
N LYS A 161 26.23 5.78 2.86
CA LYS A 161 26.68 4.49 2.36
C LYS A 161 27.46 3.92 3.52
N ALA A 162 27.00 2.82 4.13
CA ALA A 162 27.91 2.01 4.88
C ALA A 162 28.91 1.55 3.82
N GLN A 163 30.06 2.22 3.80
CA GLN A 163 31.01 2.18 2.71
C GLN A 163 31.34 0.70 2.46
N GLU A 164 30.86 0.08 1.39
CA GLU A 164 31.00 -1.37 1.27
C GLU A 164 32.46 -1.71 0.95
N ARG A 165 32.95 -2.84 1.46
CA ARG A 165 34.25 -3.39 1.11
C ARG A 165 34.08 -4.83 0.64
N ARG A 166 34.97 -5.25 -0.26
CA ARG A 166 35.07 -6.65 -0.66
C ARG A 166 35.70 -7.43 0.49
N LEU A 167 35.04 -8.48 0.91
CA LEU A 167 35.55 -9.46 1.87
C LEU A 167 35.64 -10.82 1.18
N VAL A 168 36.76 -11.49 1.38
CA VAL A 168 36.97 -12.87 0.92
C VAL A 168 37.30 -13.72 2.13
N LEU A 169 36.54 -14.79 2.32
CA LEU A 169 36.79 -15.79 3.35
C LEU A 169 37.28 -17.08 2.69
N ASN A 170 38.30 -17.70 3.27
CA ASN A 170 38.53 -19.13 3.05
C ASN A 170 37.49 -19.90 3.84
N VAL A 171 36.87 -20.91 3.22
CA VAL A 171 35.82 -21.73 3.82
C VAL A 171 36.19 -23.20 3.69
N THR A 172 36.27 -23.90 4.82
CA THR A 172 36.60 -25.33 4.87
C THR A 172 35.41 -26.16 5.37
N GLY A 173 35.38 -27.44 4.99
CA GLY A 173 34.28 -28.36 5.35
C GLY A 173 33.10 -28.39 4.37
N MET A 174 33.13 -27.60 3.28
CA MET A 174 32.17 -27.77 2.19
C MET A 174 32.52 -29.02 1.37
N THR A 175 31.54 -29.92 1.17
CA THR A 175 31.76 -31.19 0.44
C THR A 175 30.82 -31.37 -0.75
N CYS A 176 29.78 -30.55 -0.88
CA CYS A 176 28.83 -30.61 -1.99
C CYS A 176 28.22 -29.23 -2.29
N GLN A 177 27.47 -29.15 -3.40
CA GLN A 177 26.75 -27.92 -3.79
C GLN A 177 25.67 -27.52 -2.78
N GLY A 178 25.13 -28.46 -1.99
CA GLY A 178 24.24 -28.15 -0.88
C GLY A 178 24.92 -27.29 0.19
N CYS A 179 26.20 -27.56 0.50
CA CYS A 179 26.98 -26.75 1.44
C CYS A 179 27.20 -25.31 0.94
N VAL A 180 27.38 -25.14 -0.37
CA VAL A 180 27.52 -23.82 -1.01
C VAL A 180 26.27 -22.97 -0.76
N GLY A 181 25.08 -23.56 -0.90
CA GLY A 181 23.81 -22.89 -0.62
C GLY A 181 23.66 -22.47 0.84
N VAL A 182 24.03 -23.35 1.77
CA VAL A 182 23.97 -23.06 3.23
C VAL A 182 24.92 -21.91 3.59
N VAL A 183 26.18 -21.95 3.12
CA VAL A 183 27.15 -20.89 3.38
C VAL A 183 26.68 -19.56 2.78
N LYS A 184 26.18 -19.58 1.55
CA LYS A 184 25.66 -18.38 0.88
C LYS A 184 24.50 -17.75 1.67
N GLY A 185 23.49 -18.54 2.01
CA GLY A 185 22.31 -18.04 2.73
C GLY A 185 22.63 -17.50 4.13
N ASN A 186 23.59 -18.11 4.83
CA ASN A 186 24.03 -17.60 6.15
C ASN A 186 24.83 -16.29 6.04
N LEU A 187 25.57 -16.07 4.96
CA LEU A 187 26.26 -14.80 4.72
C LEU A 187 25.26 -13.69 4.35
N GLU A 188 24.30 -13.99 3.49
CA GLU A 188 23.23 -13.05 3.10
C GLU A 188 22.37 -12.67 4.32
N SER A 189 22.03 -13.61 5.21
CA SER A 189 21.21 -13.35 6.39
C SER A 189 21.87 -12.41 7.42
N VAL A 190 23.21 -12.30 7.41
CA VAL A 190 23.95 -11.38 8.28
C VAL A 190 24.34 -10.07 7.59
N GLY A 191 23.78 -9.81 6.41
CA GLY A 191 23.91 -8.54 5.68
C GLY A 191 25.06 -8.49 4.69
N ALA A 192 25.52 -9.64 4.16
CA ALA A 192 26.43 -9.66 3.03
C ALA A 192 25.65 -9.50 1.71
N ASP A 193 26.20 -8.73 0.78
CA ASP A 193 25.66 -8.54 -0.57
C ASP A 193 26.59 -9.18 -1.62
N LYS A 194 26.07 -9.49 -2.81
CA LYS A 194 26.79 -10.10 -3.94
C LYS A 194 27.62 -11.34 -3.56
N VAL A 195 27.07 -12.19 -2.69
CA VAL A 195 27.76 -13.38 -2.18
C VAL A 195 27.97 -14.42 -3.30
N ARG A 196 29.24 -14.80 -3.50
CA ARG A 196 29.68 -15.86 -4.41
C ARG A 196 30.51 -16.87 -3.63
N VAL A 197 30.05 -18.11 -3.59
CA VAL A 197 30.75 -19.20 -2.90
C VAL A 197 31.24 -20.20 -3.93
N SER A 198 32.53 -20.56 -3.85
CA SER A 198 33.18 -21.51 -4.76
C SER A 198 33.62 -22.74 -3.98
N LEU A 199 33.04 -23.89 -4.31
CA LEU A 199 33.41 -25.18 -3.72
C LEU A 199 34.82 -25.61 -4.13
N SER A 200 35.18 -25.43 -5.40
CA SER A 200 36.49 -25.83 -5.95
C SER A 200 37.64 -24.98 -5.42
N GLU A 201 37.38 -23.73 -5.06
CA GLU A 201 38.40 -22.81 -4.52
C GLU A 201 38.36 -22.70 -2.99
N GLY A 202 37.37 -23.32 -2.34
CA GLY A 202 37.19 -23.27 -0.89
C GLY A 202 37.06 -21.83 -0.37
N LYS A 203 36.29 -20.98 -1.05
CA LYS A 203 36.19 -19.55 -0.69
C LYS A 203 34.79 -18.97 -0.86
N ALA A 204 34.52 -17.90 -0.11
CA ALA A 204 33.34 -17.06 -0.25
C ALA A 204 33.76 -15.61 -0.47
N GLU A 205 33.28 -14.99 -1.54
CA GLU A 205 33.49 -13.57 -1.86
C GLU A 205 32.19 -12.81 -1.72
N MET A 206 32.23 -11.64 -1.09
CA MET A 206 31.04 -10.84 -0.82
C MET A 206 31.39 -9.36 -0.70
N LEU A 207 30.37 -8.52 -0.81
CA LEU A 207 30.39 -7.13 -0.37
C LEU A 207 29.79 -7.05 1.02
N VAL A 208 30.46 -6.33 1.91
CA VAL A 208 29.98 -6.12 3.28
C VAL A 208 30.07 -4.65 3.65
N PRO A 209 29.14 -4.13 4.45
CA PRO A 209 29.24 -2.79 5.03
C PRO A 209 30.59 -2.58 5.76
N GLN A 210 31.31 -1.47 5.55
CA GLN A 210 32.52 -1.17 6.34
C GLN A 210 32.23 -1.00 7.83
N SER A 211 31.01 -0.62 8.18
CA SER A 211 30.55 -0.54 9.57
C SER A 211 30.45 -1.91 10.25
N GLU A 212 30.45 -3.01 9.48
CA GLU A 212 30.31 -4.36 9.99
C GLU A 212 31.67 -5.05 10.17
N SER A 213 31.86 -5.65 11.33
CA SER A 213 33.07 -6.40 11.67
C SER A 213 33.25 -7.61 10.76
N VAL A 214 34.50 -7.93 10.38
CA VAL A 214 34.78 -9.17 9.61
C VAL A 214 34.33 -10.41 10.38
N GLU A 215 34.49 -10.36 11.70
CA GLU A 215 34.20 -11.42 12.64
C GLU A 215 32.73 -11.84 12.58
N LYS A 216 31.81 -10.92 12.26
CA LYS A 216 30.39 -11.24 12.05
C LYS A 216 30.20 -12.28 10.95
N PHE A 217 30.85 -12.07 9.80
CA PHE A 217 30.75 -12.96 8.64
C PHE A 217 31.50 -14.28 8.87
N VAL A 218 32.65 -14.23 9.54
CA VAL A 218 33.37 -15.44 9.96
C VAL A 218 32.53 -16.29 10.91
N LYS A 219 31.89 -15.67 11.91
CA LYS A 219 30.99 -16.36 12.84
C LYS A 219 29.77 -16.96 12.15
N ALA A 220 29.18 -16.27 11.17
CA ALA A 220 28.04 -16.79 10.41
C ALA A 220 28.38 -18.12 9.74
N VAL A 221 29.56 -18.22 9.12
CA VAL A 221 30.01 -19.46 8.47
C VAL A 221 30.37 -20.54 9.50
N ARG A 222 31.00 -20.17 10.63
CA ARG A 222 31.32 -21.11 11.73
C ARG A 222 30.08 -21.67 12.42
N ASN A 223 29.07 -20.84 12.65
CA ASN A 223 27.80 -21.25 13.25
C ASN A 223 27.01 -22.19 12.32
N ALA A 224 27.22 -22.10 11.01
CA ALA A 224 26.71 -23.05 10.03
C ALA A 224 27.49 -24.37 9.98
N GLY A 225 28.54 -24.53 10.80
CA GLY A 225 29.32 -25.77 10.91
C GLY A 225 30.55 -25.85 10.00
N TYR A 226 30.96 -24.75 9.38
CA TYR A 226 32.09 -24.70 8.46
C TYR A 226 33.29 -23.95 9.05
N GLY A 227 34.50 -24.31 8.66
CA GLY A 227 35.66 -23.49 9.01
C GLY A 227 35.66 -22.20 8.18
N ALA A 228 36.02 -21.07 8.80
CA ALA A 228 36.11 -19.79 8.11
C ALA A 228 37.21 -18.90 8.68
N GLU A 229 37.96 -18.26 7.79
CA GLU A 229 39.00 -17.28 8.10
C GLU A 229 39.11 -16.25 6.97
N VAL A 230 39.61 -15.07 7.30
CA VAL A 230 39.85 -14.00 6.33
C VAL A 230 41.01 -14.42 5.42
N ARG A 231 40.83 -14.24 4.12
CA ARG A 231 41.86 -14.52 3.13
C ARG A 231 42.86 -13.38 2.98
#